data_AF-A0A8J8EHU4-F1
#
_entry.id   AF-A0A8J8EHU4-F1
#
_cell.length_a   1.000
_cell.length_b   1.000
_cell.length_c   1.000
_cell.angle_alpha   90.00
_cell.angle_beta   90.00
_cell.angle_gamma   90.00
#
_symmetry.space_group_name_H-M   'P 1'
#
loop_
_entity.id
_entity.type
_entity.pdbx_description
1 polymer ?
#
loop_
_entity_poly.entity_id
_entity_poly.type
_entity_poly.pdbx_seq_one_letter_code
_entity_poly.pdbx_strand_id
1 'polypeptide(L)'
;MGGNVKALLLVLSLTVVLTLGYHMSGNPSTGGVDYSTVTCTLETEPQFTHANAWTGWSVRELVDNRMMEFSDFLEFVPKVSLSEGTSSGYLHTEDWPAKMGILPECTVAGSAVFFENNDTARGMYYPVVAGNRGEIKRQDIELPAGDVYFAHYVIPTKNTTWEVTENLANSNGTDFLMSGGISERRRTGLTGTCTCPVEAVIAQLDDAMKAKGFEEVILEKKPTENEYFKPLSAKLYRKDDQYLYVEFAEVKGMDLVRVLMIMGDEETVKAYAEAFTAGSIGEG
;
A
#
# COMPACT_ATOMS: atom_id res chain seq x y z
N MET A 1 5.50 -71.56 -70.38
CA MET A 1 5.81 -71.56 -68.94
C MET A 1 5.08 -70.38 -68.33
N GLY A 2 3.82 -70.57 -67.96
CA GLY A 2 3.38 -70.69 -66.55
C GLY A 2 3.04 -69.27 -66.08
N GLY A 3 1.80 -68.80 -66.08
CA GLY A 3 0.57 -69.37 -65.55
C GLY A 3 0.02 -68.29 -64.61
N ASN A 4 -0.99 -67.53 -65.01
CA ASN A 4 -2.41 -67.78 -64.78
C ASN A 4 -2.94 -67.13 -63.47
N VAL A 5 -3.99 -66.33 -63.65
CA VAL A 5 -5.15 -66.07 -62.77
C VAL A 5 -5.12 -64.97 -61.69
N LYS A 6 -6.26 -64.24 -61.68
CA LYS A 6 -7.01 -63.56 -60.59
C LYS A 6 -6.80 -62.04 -60.52
N ALA A 7 -7.77 -61.19 -60.88
CA ALA A 7 -9.07 -60.95 -60.20
C ALA A 7 -8.81 -60.53 -58.73
N LEU A 8 -9.36 -59.49 -58.13
CA LEU A 8 -10.48 -58.59 -58.41
C LEU A 8 -10.43 -57.57 -57.24
N LEU A 9 -10.86 -56.32 -57.45
CA LEU A 9 -11.55 -55.45 -56.48
C LEU A 9 -10.86 -54.98 -55.17
N LEU A 10 -10.82 -53.64 -55.01
CA LEU A 10 -11.33 -52.81 -53.89
C LEU A 10 -10.44 -51.56 -53.77
N VAL A 11 -10.84 -50.39 -54.29
CA VAL A 11 -11.77 -49.41 -53.67
C VAL A 11 -11.36 -49.09 -52.23
N LEU A 12 -10.75 -47.92 -52.00
CA LEU A 12 -11.16 -46.93 -50.98
C LEU A 12 -10.12 -45.79 -50.87
N SER A 13 -10.58 -44.59 -51.23
CA SER A 13 -10.33 -43.29 -50.57
C SER A 13 -8.95 -43.04 -49.95
N LEU A 14 -8.14 -42.24 -50.65
CA LEU A 14 -7.04 -41.48 -50.04
C LEU A 14 -7.65 -40.24 -49.36
N THR A 15 -7.89 -40.31 -48.06
CA THR A 15 -8.22 -39.14 -47.23
C THR A 15 -7.46 -39.25 -45.93
N VAL A 16 -6.17 -38.90 -45.93
CA VAL A 16 -5.36 -38.81 -44.70
C VAL A 16 -4.34 -37.68 -44.83
N VAL A 17 -4.66 -36.60 -44.11
CA VAL A 17 -3.76 -35.72 -43.36
C VAL A 17 -2.89 -34.72 -44.14
N LEU A 18 -3.48 -33.54 -44.36
CA LEU A 18 -2.78 -32.25 -44.34
C LEU A 18 -3.60 -31.26 -43.51
N THR A 19 -3.71 -31.53 -42.20
CA THR A 19 -4.12 -30.56 -41.17
C THR A 19 -3.39 -30.90 -39.87
N LEU A 20 -2.12 -30.52 -39.77
CA LEU A 20 -1.42 -30.41 -38.50
C LEU A 20 -0.40 -29.28 -38.61
N GLY A 21 -0.85 -28.09 -38.25
CA GLY A 21 -0.04 -26.88 -38.25
C GLY A 21 -0.75 -25.72 -37.56
N TYR A 22 -1.56 -26.01 -36.54
CA TYR A 22 -2.14 -25.02 -35.62
C TYR A 22 -2.64 -25.73 -34.36
N HIS A 23 -1.72 -26.20 -33.51
CA HIS A 23 -1.98 -26.36 -32.08
C HIS A 23 -0.68 -26.61 -31.31
N MET A 24 -0.62 -26.00 -30.13
CA MET A 24 0.36 -26.18 -29.05
C MET A 24 1.59 -25.25 -29.07
N SER A 25 1.33 -23.95 -28.89
CA SER A 25 2.08 -23.19 -27.90
C SER A 25 1.07 -22.51 -26.97
N GLY A 26 0.24 -23.34 -26.34
CA GLY A 26 -0.40 -22.94 -25.09
C GLY A 26 0.69 -23.04 -24.04
N ASN A 27 1.24 -21.90 -23.64
CA ASN A 27 1.77 -21.82 -22.29
C ASN A 27 0.64 -22.28 -21.37
N PRO A 28 0.87 -23.18 -20.40
CA PRO A 28 -0.15 -23.46 -19.41
C PRO A 28 -0.40 -22.12 -18.70
N SER A 29 -1.55 -21.50 -18.98
CA SER A 29 -2.17 -20.62 -18.02
C SER A 29 -2.34 -21.49 -16.79
N THR A 30 -1.41 -21.36 -15.84
CA THR A 30 -1.74 -21.53 -14.44
C THR A 30 -3.09 -20.85 -14.27
N GLY A 31 -4.09 -21.58 -13.78
CA GLY A 31 -5.39 -21.01 -13.49
C GLY A 31 -5.21 -19.89 -12.47
N GLY A 32 -4.87 -18.70 -12.96
CA GLY A 32 -4.59 -17.52 -12.17
C GLY A 32 -5.89 -17.15 -11.50
N VAL A 33 -5.88 -17.12 -10.18
CA VAL A 33 -7.02 -16.61 -9.42
C VAL A 33 -7.21 -15.16 -9.86
N ASP A 34 -8.39 -14.85 -10.41
CA ASP A 34 -8.78 -13.48 -10.68
C ASP A 34 -9.11 -12.81 -9.35
N TYR A 35 -8.08 -12.19 -8.76
CA TYR A 35 -8.16 -11.59 -7.45
C TYR A 35 -9.04 -10.33 -7.40
N SER A 36 -9.42 -9.76 -8.55
CA SER A 36 -10.28 -8.55 -8.60
C SER A 36 -11.71 -8.81 -8.12
N THR A 37 -12.14 -10.08 -8.12
CA THR A 37 -13.53 -10.48 -7.80
C THR A 37 -13.72 -11.03 -6.38
N VAL A 38 -12.64 -11.20 -5.62
CA VAL A 38 -12.69 -11.73 -4.26
C VAL A 38 -13.27 -10.67 -3.32
N THR A 39 -14.22 -11.00 -2.46
CA THR A 39 -14.68 -10.05 -1.43
C THR A 39 -13.67 -10.02 -0.29
N CYS A 40 -12.98 -8.89 -0.14
CA CYS A 40 -12.07 -8.67 0.98
C CYS A 40 -12.80 -8.01 2.15
N THR A 41 -12.55 -8.51 3.35
CA THR A 41 -13.16 -8.01 4.58
C THR A 41 -12.21 -8.32 5.74
N LEU A 42 -12.09 -7.34 6.65
CA LEU A 42 -11.46 -7.56 7.95
C LEU A 42 -12.47 -8.20 8.89
N GLU A 43 -12.20 -9.43 9.33
CA GLU A 43 -12.96 -10.05 10.40
C GLU A 43 -12.22 -9.85 11.72
N THR A 44 -12.90 -9.26 12.71
CA THR A 44 -12.32 -8.97 14.04
C THR A 44 -13.27 -9.38 15.16
N GLU A 45 -12.69 -9.82 16.28
CA GLU A 45 -13.34 -10.01 17.56
C GLU A 45 -12.55 -9.26 18.65
N PRO A 46 -13.13 -8.23 19.32
CA PRO A 46 -14.45 -7.66 19.05
C PRO A 46 -14.48 -6.98 17.67
N GLN A 47 -15.68 -6.73 17.15
CA GLN A 47 -15.88 -5.94 15.94
C GLN A 47 -15.17 -4.58 16.08
N PHE A 48 -14.30 -4.28 15.12
CA PHE A 48 -13.38 -3.16 15.19
C PHE A 48 -13.39 -2.35 13.89
N THR A 49 -13.30 -1.04 14.03
CA THR A 49 -13.07 -0.10 12.92
C THR A 49 -12.01 0.88 13.39
N HIS A 50 -10.91 0.96 12.66
CA HIS A 50 -9.85 1.89 12.99
C HIS A 50 -10.36 3.33 12.85
N ALA A 51 -9.85 4.20 13.72
CA ALA A 51 -9.96 5.64 13.58
C ALA A 51 -8.88 6.13 12.62
N ASN A 52 -9.16 7.21 11.90
CA ASN A 52 -8.13 7.97 11.19
C ASN A 52 -7.20 8.66 12.23
N ALA A 53 -6.23 7.90 12.74
CA ALA A 53 -5.40 8.26 13.89
C ALA A 53 -4.15 9.05 13.47
N TRP A 54 -4.35 10.25 12.91
CA TRP A 54 -3.28 11.08 12.36
C TRP A 54 -2.25 11.59 13.37
N THR A 55 -2.56 11.59 14.66
CA THR A 55 -1.57 11.87 15.73
C THR A 55 -0.75 10.63 16.13
N GLY A 56 -0.82 9.57 15.33
CA GLY A 56 -0.03 8.37 15.43
C GLY A 56 -0.81 7.16 15.91
N TRP A 57 -0.32 5.99 15.51
CA TRP A 57 -0.85 4.69 15.87
C TRP A 57 0.30 3.67 15.98
N SER A 58 0.02 2.55 16.64
CA SER A 58 0.92 1.41 16.70
C SER A 58 0.15 0.10 16.78
N VAL A 59 0.72 -0.96 16.25
CA VAL A 59 0.17 -2.32 16.32
C VAL A 59 1.17 -3.22 17.02
N ARG A 60 0.70 -4.03 17.96
CA ARG A 60 1.54 -4.98 18.69
C ARG A 60 0.98 -6.39 18.63
N GLU A 61 1.86 -7.37 18.56
CA GLU A 61 1.51 -8.79 18.66
C GLU A 61 2.47 -9.52 19.60
N LEU A 62 2.04 -10.67 20.11
CA LEU A 62 2.87 -11.57 20.88
C LEU A 62 3.38 -12.69 19.97
N VAL A 63 4.66 -12.66 19.62
CA VAL A 63 5.33 -13.70 18.82
C VAL A 63 6.37 -14.38 19.69
N ASP A 64 6.29 -15.70 19.85
CA ASP A 64 7.22 -16.50 20.66
C ASP A 64 7.44 -15.93 22.08
N ASN A 65 6.36 -15.48 22.72
CA ASN A 65 6.36 -14.86 24.06
C ASN A 65 7.15 -13.53 24.15
N ARG A 66 7.42 -12.90 23.00
CA ARG A 66 7.99 -11.55 22.88
C ARG A 66 6.93 -10.61 22.28
N MET A 67 6.74 -9.46 22.92
CA MET A 67 5.92 -8.40 22.34
C MET A 67 6.68 -7.73 21.20
N MET A 68 6.12 -7.83 20.00
CA MET A 68 6.61 -7.17 18.79
C MET A 68 5.74 -5.94 18.54
N GLU A 69 6.34 -4.83 18.13
CA GLU A 69 5.64 -3.58 17.86
C GLU A 69 6.00 -3.09 16.46
N PHE A 70 4.97 -2.71 15.72
CA PHE A 70 5.07 -1.86 14.56
C PHE A 70 4.50 -0.48 14.87
N SER A 71 5.28 0.57 14.63
CA SER A 71 4.81 1.94 14.63
C SER A 71 5.43 2.67 13.46
N ASP A 72 4.58 3.19 12.59
CA ASP A 72 5.00 3.87 11.38
C ASP A 72 5.15 5.36 11.66
N PHE A 73 6.29 5.74 12.22
CA PHE A 73 6.54 7.12 12.63
C PHE A 73 6.97 7.97 11.43
N LEU A 74 6.07 8.86 11.01
CA LEU A 74 6.29 9.79 9.90
C LEU A 74 5.79 11.16 10.33
N GLU A 75 6.62 12.18 10.14
CA GLU A 75 6.27 13.56 10.43
C GLU A 75 6.72 14.46 9.28
N PHE A 76 5.89 15.45 8.97
CA PHE A 76 6.25 16.58 8.12
C PHE A 76 5.82 17.85 8.83
N VAL A 77 6.78 18.76 8.99
CA VAL A 77 6.63 19.97 9.80
C VAL A 77 6.87 21.18 8.90
N PRO A 78 5.86 22.03 8.64
CA PRO A 78 6.05 23.28 7.91
C PRO A 78 6.98 24.22 8.68
N LYS A 79 7.39 25.33 8.05
CA LYS A 79 8.03 26.41 8.80
C LYS A 79 7.03 26.99 9.79
N VAL A 80 7.53 27.28 10.99
CA VAL A 80 6.73 27.81 12.09
C VAL A 80 7.46 28.98 12.74
N SER A 81 6.75 30.08 12.96
CA SER A 81 7.20 31.24 13.73
C SER A 81 6.40 31.31 15.03
N LEU A 82 6.96 30.76 16.11
CA LEU A 82 6.28 30.72 17.41
C LEU A 82 6.06 32.11 18.01
N SER A 83 6.95 33.06 17.73
CA SER A 83 6.80 34.45 18.18
C SER A 83 5.67 35.19 17.48
N GLU A 84 5.38 34.83 16.23
CA GLU A 84 4.34 35.47 15.42
C GLU A 84 3.04 34.68 15.43
N GLY A 85 3.06 33.43 15.92
CA GLY A 85 1.91 32.54 15.90
C GLY A 85 1.50 32.14 14.49
N THR A 86 2.47 31.98 13.59
CA THR A 86 2.22 31.68 12.17
C THR A 86 2.94 30.40 11.73
N SER A 87 2.37 29.74 10.72
CA SER A 87 2.99 28.62 10.01
C SER A 87 2.85 28.78 8.50
N SER A 88 3.79 28.21 7.74
CA SER A 88 3.69 28.13 6.28
C SER A 88 2.71 27.06 5.80
N GLY A 89 2.23 26.19 6.70
CA GLY A 89 1.37 25.07 6.33
C GLY A 89 0.19 24.84 7.25
N TYR A 90 -0.77 24.11 6.71
CA TYR A 90 -2.03 23.72 7.31
C TYR A 90 -2.15 22.20 7.25
N LEU A 91 -2.58 21.59 8.37
CA LEU A 91 -2.79 20.15 8.45
C LEU A 91 -4.26 19.88 8.73
N HIS A 92 -4.90 19.18 7.80
CA HIS A 92 -6.31 18.83 7.82
C HIS A 92 -6.48 17.33 8.06
N THR A 93 -7.32 16.99 9.04
CA THR A 93 -7.71 15.60 9.25
C THR A 93 -8.69 15.17 8.17
N GLU A 94 -8.19 14.51 7.15
CA GLU A 94 -8.99 14.13 5.98
C GLU A 94 -8.72 12.69 5.58
N ASP A 95 -9.74 11.83 5.76
CA ASP A 95 -9.74 10.46 5.25
C ASP A 95 -10.05 10.43 3.75
N TRP A 96 -9.14 11.01 2.97
CA TRP A 96 -9.28 11.13 1.52
C TRP A 96 -9.36 9.78 0.79
N PRO A 97 -8.65 8.69 1.19
CA PRO A 97 -8.78 7.41 0.49
C PRO A 97 -10.19 6.84 0.64
N ALA A 98 -10.77 6.91 1.84
CA ALA A 98 -12.16 6.50 2.07
C ALA A 98 -13.15 7.35 1.26
N LYS A 99 -13.01 8.68 1.25
CA LYS A 99 -13.87 9.59 0.46
C LYS A 99 -13.80 9.31 -1.04
N MET A 100 -12.62 8.96 -1.55
CA MET A 100 -12.42 8.62 -2.95
C MET A 100 -12.85 7.20 -3.30
N GLY A 101 -13.06 6.33 -2.30
CA GLY A 101 -13.37 4.91 -2.49
C GLY A 101 -12.16 4.10 -2.95
N ILE A 102 -10.98 4.45 -2.42
CA ILE A 102 -9.68 3.78 -2.64
C ILE A 102 -8.98 3.53 -1.30
N LEU A 103 -9.75 3.35 -0.21
CA LEU A 103 -9.20 2.89 1.06
C LEU A 103 -8.74 1.44 0.89
N PRO A 104 -7.52 1.06 1.32
CA PRO A 104 -7.10 -0.33 1.27
C PRO A 104 -8.02 -1.20 2.12
N GLU A 105 -8.49 -2.29 1.53
CA GLU A 105 -9.29 -3.28 2.23
C GLU A 105 -8.49 -3.89 3.40
N CYS A 106 -9.22 -4.37 4.40
CA CYS A 106 -8.67 -5.03 5.58
C CYS A 106 -7.80 -4.18 6.53
N THR A 107 -7.85 -2.85 6.44
CA THR A 107 -7.03 -1.96 7.28
C THR A 107 -7.36 -2.08 8.78
N VAL A 108 -6.35 -2.37 9.61
CA VAL A 108 -6.46 -2.48 11.09
C VAL A 108 -5.97 -1.26 11.85
N ALA A 109 -5.15 -0.41 11.24
CA ALA A 109 -4.76 0.89 11.77
C ALA A 109 -4.25 1.76 10.63
N GLY A 110 -4.27 3.07 10.82
CA GLY A 110 -3.73 3.99 9.84
C GLY A 110 -4.05 5.44 10.13
N SER A 111 -3.55 6.29 9.24
CA SER A 111 -3.93 7.67 9.18
C SER A 111 -3.95 8.21 7.76
N ALA A 112 -4.73 9.26 7.57
CA ALA A 112 -4.86 10.03 6.35
C ALA A 112 -5.06 11.51 6.70
N VAL A 113 -4.31 12.37 6.05
CA VAL A 113 -4.33 13.82 6.24
C VAL A 113 -4.15 14.52 4.91
N PHE A 114 -4.58 15.77 4.87
CA PHE A 114 -4.26 16.71 3.81
C PHE A 114 -3.38 17.82 4.39
N PHE A 115 -2.25 18.08 3.74
CA PHE A 115 -1.24 19.04 4.16
C PHE A 115 -1.06 20.08 3.06
N GLU A 116 -1.45 21.32 3.34
CA GLU A 116 -1.20 22.47 2.47
C GLU A 116 0.05 23.16 2.98
N ASN A 117 1.03 23.45 2.11
CA ASN A 117 2.24 24.11 2.57
C ASN A 117 2.84 25.02 1.50
N ASN A 118 3.02 26.30 1.85
CA ASN A 118 3.45 27.33 0.92
C ASN A 118 4.98 27.58 0.90
N ASP A 119 5.74 26.80 1.66
CA ASP A 119 7.20 26.89 1.75
C ASP A 119 7.81 25.48 1.91
N THR A 120 9.11 25.34 2.08
CA THR A 120 9.71 24.03 2.39
C THR A 120 9.27 23.53 3.76
N ALA A 121 9.03 22.23 3.87
CA ALA A 121 8.77 21.53 5.13
C ALA A 121 9.95 20.62 5.50
N ARG A 122 9.96 20.20 6.76
CA ARG A 122 10.90 19.22 7.28
C ARG A 122 10.23 17.87 7.45
N GLY A 123 10.72 16.86 6.73
CA GLY A 123 10.32 15.46 6.86
C GLY A 123 11.18 14.68 7.86
N MET A 124 10.54 13.75 8.57
CA MET A 124 11.20 12.79 9.45
C MET A 124 10.53 11.43 9.33
N TYR A 125 11.33 10.38 9.13
CA TYR A 125 10.85 9.00 9.02
C TYR A 125 11.74 8.05 9.81
N TYR A 126 11.17 7.39 10.83
CA TYR A 126 11.89 6.44 11.67
C TYR A 126 10.95 5.38 12.26
N PRO A 127 10.53 4.39 11.46
CA PRO A 127 9.60 3.37 11.91
C PRO A 127 10.21 2.50 13.02
N VAL A 128 9.36 2.01 13.91
CA VAL A 128 9.68 0.94 14.85
C VAL A 128 9.17 -0.36 14.24
N VAL A 129 10.03 -1.36 14.06
CA VAL A 129 9.65 -2.67 13.51
C VAL A 129 10.17 -3.76 14.44
N ALA A 130 9.30 -4.69 14.86
CA ALA A 130 9.68 -5.77 15.78
C ALA A 130 10.33 -5.28 17.10
N GLY A 131 9.99 -4.05 17.51
CA GLY A 131 10.61 -3.36 18.66
C GLY A 131 12.03 -2.82 18.41
N ASN A 132 12.59 -3.00 17.21
CA ASN A 132 13.87 -2.46 16.81
C ASN A 132 13.70 -1.05 16.23
N ARG A 133 14.67 -0.17 16.54
CA ARG A 133 14.82 1.17 15.98
C ARG A 133 16.22 1.28 15.40
N GLY A 134 16.38 1.88 14.22
CA GLY A 134 17.72 2.30 13.76
C GLY A 134 18.05 2.12 12.29
N GLU A 135 17.46 1.14 11.58
CA GLU A 135 17.84 0.89 10.17
C GLU A 135 17.39 2.04 9.27
N ILE A 136 16.12 2.40 9.37
CA ILE A 136 15.57 3.56 8.67
C ILE A 136 15.45 4.69 9.67
N LYS A 137 16.32 5.68 9.52
CA LYS A 137 16.26 6.92 10.28
C LYS A 137 16.62 8.08 9.36
N ARG A 138 15.58 8.64 8.73
CA ARG A 138 15.69 9.83 7.89
C ARG A 138 15.23 11.02 8.72
N GLN A 139 16.10 12.01 8.87
CA GLN A 139 15.84 13.23 9.64
C GLN A 139 16.18 14.43 8.79
N ASP A 140 15.53 15.55 9.09
CA ASP A 140 15.77 16.84 8.45
C ASP A 140 15.71 16.77 6.91
N ILE A 141 14.79 15.95 6.38
CA ILE A 141 14.54 15.84 4.94
C ILE A 141 13.86 17.14 4.48
N GLU A 142 14.40 17.81 3.48
CA GLU A 142 13.74 18.97 2.90
C GLU A 142 12.62 18.49 1.97
N LEU A 143 11.38 18.88 2.28
CA LEU A 143 10.19 18.58 1.50
C LEU A 143 9.75 19.84 0.75
N PRO A 144 9.38 19.75 -0.53
CA PRO A 144 8.94 20.90 -1.31
C PRO A 144 7.61 21.47 -0.78
N ALA A 145 7.36 22.72 -1.15
CA ALA A 145 6.05 23.34 -1.00
C ALA A 145 5.03 22.65 -1.92
N GLY A 146 3.77 22.64 -1.53
CA GLY A 146 2.69 22.02 -2.29
C GLY A 146 1.60 21.44 -1.40
N ASP A 147 0.55 20.99 -2.07
CA ASP A 147 -0.62 20.33 -1.51
C ASP A 147 -0.40 18.82 -1.51
N VAL A 148 -0.47 18.19 -0.34
CA VAL A 148 -0.18 16.75 -0.17
C VAL A 148 -1.29 16.06 0.59
N TYR A 149 -1.93 15.11 -0.08
CA TYR A 149 -2.77 14.10 0.53
C TYR A 149 -1.89 12.93 0.92
N PHE A 150 -1.69 12.73 2.22
CA PHE A 150 -0.81 11.70 2.75
C PHE A 150 -1.64 10.68 3.51
N ALA A 151 -1.41 9.38 3.27
CA ALA A 151 -2.02 8.33 4.05
C ALA A 151 -1.09 7.13 4.22
N HIS A 152 -1.18 6.48 5.37
CA HIS A 152 -0.45 5.26 5.64
C HIS A 152 -1.28 4.33 6.52
N TYR A 153 -1.26 3.05 6.18
CA TYR A 153 -2.14 2.04 6.75
C TYR A 153 -1.36 0.75 7.01
N VAL A 154 -1.98 -0.14 7.77
CA VAL A 154 -1.48 -1.49 8.01
C VAL A 154 -2.62 -2.50 7.85
N ILE A 155 -2.29 -3.60 7.17
CA ILE A 155 -3.19 -4.72 6.86
C ILE A 155 -2.60 -6.00 7.46
N PRO A 156 -3.39 -6.83 8.15
CA PRO A 156 -2.95 -8.12 8.65
C PRO A 156 -2.84 -9.14 7.51
N THR A 157 -1.77 -9.93 7.51
CA THR A 157 -1.57 -11.02 6.52
C THR A 157 -1.88 -12.40 7.06
N LYS A 158 -2.06 -12.53 8.38
CA LYS A 158 -2.48 -13.77 9.05
C LYS A 158 -3.51 -13.50 10.15
N ASN A 159 -4.18 -14.56 10.55
CA ASN A 159 -5.05 -14.53 11.73
C ASN A 159 -4.19 -14.49 13.00
N THR A 160 -4.22 -13.35 13.68
CA THR A 160 -3.41 -13.06 14.86
C THR A 160 -4.17 -12.17 15.84
N THR A 161 -3.72 -12.16 17.10
CA THR A 161 -4.19 -11.23 18.12
C THR A 161 -3.27 -10.02 18.21
N TRP A 162 -3.86 -8.85 18.06
CA TRP A 162 -3.20 -7.55 18.04
C TRP A 162 -3.66 -6.68 19.21
N GLU A 163 -2.76 -5.89 19.78
CA GLU A 163 -3.10 -4.67 20.52
C GLU A 163 -2.88 -3.49 19.58
N VAL A 164 -3.98 -2.88 19.13
CA VAL A 164 -3.97 -1.65 18.34
C VAL A 164 -4.04 -0.46 19.28
N THR A 165 -3.11 0.47 19.13
CA THR A 165 -3.14 1.77 19.80
C THR A 165 -3.37 2.88 18.79
N GLU A 166 -4.34 3.73 19.07
CA GLU A 166 -4.66 4.90 18.26
C GLU A 166 -4.64 6.16 19.13
N ASN A 167 -3.86 7.15 18.72
CA ASN A 167 -3.89 8.47 19.33
C ASN A 167 -4.98 9.30 18.63
N LEU A 168 -6.05 9.60 19.36
CA LEU A 168 -7.14 10.44 18.88
C LEU A 168 -6.79 11.91 19.11
N ALA A 169 -6.93 12.73 18.07
CA ALA A 169 -6.65 14.14 18.16
C ALA A 169 -7.69 14.89 19.00
N ASN A 170 -7.31 16.04 19.57
CA ASN A 170 -8.21 16.94 20.26
C ASN A 170 -8.86 17.99 19.34
N SER A 171 -8.48 18.03 18.07
CA SER A 171 -9.00 18.95 17.05
C SER A 171 -9.10 18.25 15.69
N ASN A 172 -9.89 18.83 14.78
CA ASN A 172 -10.05 18.34 13.42
C ASN A 172 -8.96 18.84 12.45
N GLY A 173 -7.91 19.52 12.96
CA GLY A 173 -6.81 20.05 12.15
C GLY A 173 -7.26 21.15 11.18
N THR A 174 -6.98 22.41 11.51
CA THR A 174 -7.25 23.54 10.59
C THR A 174 -6.12 24.54 10.45
N ASP A 175 -5.17 24.59 11.38
CA ASP A 175 -3.90 25.33 11.31
C ASP A 175 -2.86 24.41 11.95
N PHE A 176 -1.66 24.27 11.36
CA PHE A 176 -0.63 23.39 11.91
C PHE A 176 -0.33 23.70 13.39
N LEU A 177 -0.34 24.98 13.78
CA LEU A 177 -0.16 25.41 15.17
C LEU A 177 -1.36 25.10 16.07
N MET A 178 -2.54 24.91 15.48
CA MET A 178 -3.81 24.63 16.16
C MET A 178 -4.28 23.19 15.98
N SER A 179 -3.50 22.36 15.25
CA SER A 179 -3.78 20.95 14.98
C SER A 179 -3.94 20.15 16.27
N GLY A 180 -3.39 20.69 17.36
CA GLY A 180 -3.70 20.27 18.71
C GLY A 180 -3.01 18.96 19.07
N GLY A 181 -3.21 18.52 20.31
CA GLY A 181 -2.53 17.35 20.87
C GLY A 181 -3.42 16.10 20.87
N ILE A 182 -2.93 15.07 21.55
CA ILE A 182 -3.66 13.83 21.77
C ILE A 182 -4.73 14.08 22.84
N SER A 183 -6.01 13.90 22.51
CA SER A 183 -7.11 13.95 23.48
C SER A 183 -7.24 12.64 24.24
N GLU A 184 -7.14 11.53 23.52
CA GLU A 184 -7.32 10.18 24.04
C GLU A 184 -6.33 9.23 23.37
N ARG A 185 -5.80 8.30 24.15
CA ARG A 185 -5.07 7.15 23.63
C ARG A 185 -5.94 5.91 23.77
N ARG A 186 -6.56 5.50 22.67
CA ARG A 186 -7.39 4.30 22.62
C ARG A 186 -6.50 3.08 22.44
N ARG A 187 -6.69 2.06 23.27
CA ARG A 187 -6.01 0.76 23.14
C ARG A 187 -7.05 -0.33 23.03
N THR A 188 -6.96 -1.12 21.96
CA THR A 188 -7.94 -2.16 21.66
C THR A 188 -7.20 -3.46 21.37
N GLY A 189 -7.43 -4.46 22.21
CA GLY A 189 -7.06 -5.84 21.91
C GLY A 189 -8.10 -6.44 20.97
N LEU A 190 -7.64 -6.99 19.85
CA LEU A 190 -8.50 -7.65 18.87
C LEU A 190 -7.83 -8.92 18.36
N THR A 191 -8.63 -9.94 18.05
CA THR A 191 -8.21 -11.06 17.21
C THR A 191 -8.83 -10.85 15.84
N GLY A 192 -8.03 -10.93 14.77
CA GLY A 192 -8.59 -10.68 13.45
C GLY A 192 -7.72 -11.16 12.30
N THR A 193 -8.35 -11.20 11.13
CA THR A 193 -7.73 -11.65 9.88
C THR A 193 -8.32 -10.91 8.69
N CYS A 194 -7.50 -10.70 7.65
CA CYS A 194 -8.03 -10.34 6.35
C CYS A 194 -8.48 -11.62 5.64
N THR A 195 -9.71 -11.63 5.13
CA THR A 195 -10.25 -12.77 4.37
C THR A 195 -9.56 -12.97 3.02
N CYS A 196 -8.79 -11.99 2.56
CA CYS A 196 -8.06 -12.01 1.30
C CYS A 196 -6.55 -12.18 1.47
N PRO A 197 -5.88 -12.82 0.51
CA PRO A 197 -4.43 -12.70 0.37
C PRO A 197 -4.05 -11.26 -0.03
N VAL A 198 -2.83 -10.84 0.31
CA VAL A 198 -2.37 -9.46 0.05
C VAL A 198 -2.39 -9.10 -1.44
N GLU A 199 -2.13 -10.07 -2.31
CA GLU A 199 -2.17 -9.89 -3.76
C GLU A 199 -3.55 -9.45 -4.24
N ALA A 200 -4.62 -9.91 -3.57
CA ALA A 200 -5.97 -9.49 -3.88
C ALA A 200 -6.27 -8.07 -3.43
N VAL A 201 -5.78 -7.69 -2.26
CA VAL A 201 -5.92 -6.30 -1.79
C VAL A 201 -5.19 -5.33 -2.73
N ILE A 202 -3.97 -5.70 -3.17
CA ILE A 202 -3.20 -4.91 -4.15
C ILE A 202 -3.96 -4.78 -5.48
N ALA A 203 -4.48 -5.89 -6.01
CA ALA A 203 -5.21 -5.89 -7.28
C ALA A 203 -6.51 -5.08 -7.22
N GLN A 204 -7.29 -5.23 -6.15
CA GLN A 204 -8.54 -4.50 -5.98
C GLN A 204 -8.31 -2.99 -5.79
N LEU A 205 -7.26 -2.61 -5.07
CA LEU A 205 -6.91 -1.20 -4.95
C LEU A 205 -6.47 -0.62 -6.29
N ASP A 206 -5.67 -1.35 -7.07
CA ASP A 206 -5.27 -0.99 -8.44
C ASP A 206 -6.50 -0.78 -9.35
N ASP A 207 -7.45 -1.71 -9.34
CA ASP A 207 -8.69 -1.59 -10.10
C ASP A 207 -9.56 -0.42 -9.63
N ALA A 208 -9.66 -0.20 -8.32
CA ALA A 208 -10.39 0.92 -7.75
C ALA A 208 -9.80 2.27 -8.20
N MET A 209 -8.47 2.42 -8.19
CA MET A 209 -7.80 3.64 -8.68
C MET A 209 -8.05 3.83 -10.18
N LYS A 210 -7.90 2.80 -11.00
CA LYS A 210 -8.21 2.84 -12.43
C LYS A 210 -9.66 3.23 -12.71
N ALA A 211 -10.60 2.70 -11.94
CA ALA A 211 -12.02 3.08 -12.02
C ALA A 211 -12.28 4.56 -11.65
N LYS A 212 -11.37 5.22 -10.91
CA LYS A 212 -11.40 6.66 -10.63
C LYS A 212 -10.70 7.52 -11.70
N GLY A 213 -10.22 6.89 -12.77
CA GLY A 213 -9.56 7.53 -13.90
C GLY A 213 -8.06 7.75 -13.73
N PHE A 214 -7.44 7.06 -12.77
CA PHE A 214 -5.99 7.05 -12.65
C PHE A 214 -5.37 6.05 -13.62
N GLU A 215 -4.35 6.48 -14.36
CA GLU A 215 -3.55 5.63 -15.23
C GLU A 215 -2.20 5.36 -14.59
N GLU A 216 -1.74 4.10 -14.61
CA GLU A 216 -0.41 3.76 -14.12
C GLU A 216 0.65 4.37 -15.04
N VAL A 217 1.60 5.12 -14.45
CA VAL A 217 2.75 5.72 -15.13
C VAL A 217 4.04 5.10 -14.60
N ILE A 218 5.14 5.36 -15.31
CA ILE A 218 6.43 4.77 -14.96
C ILE A 218 6.90 5.30 -13.61
N LEU A 219 7.11 4.40 -12.67
CA LEU A 219 7.87 4.66 -11.45
C LEU A 219 9.35 4.33 -11.71
N GLU A 220 10.17 5.36 -11.88
CA GLU A 220 11.60 5.24 -12.23
C GLU A 220 12.41 4.50 -11.14
N LYS A 221 12.10 4.79 -9.88
CA LYS A 221 12.83 4.33 -8.71
C LYS A 221 11.91 3.51 -7.82
N LYS A 222 12.15 2.21 -7.78
CA LYS A 222 11.38 1.28 -6.93
C LYS A 222 12.07 1.10 -5.57
N PRO A 223 11.30 0.96 -4.48
CA PRO A 223 11.86 0.62 -3.18
C PRO A 223 12.55 -0.74 -3.23
N THR A 224 13.68 -0.87 -2.54
CA THR A 224 14.39 -2.13 -2.34
C THR A 224 14.17 -2.68 -0.94
N GLU A 225 14.28 -4.00 -0.81
CA GLU A 225 14.23 -4.70 0.48
C GLU A 225 15.35 -4.23 1.43
N ASN A 226 15.04 -4.15 2.72
CA ASN A 226 15.99 -3.82 3.81
C ASN A 226 15.68 -4.66 5.06
N GLU A 227 16.29 -4.36 6.21
CA GLU A 227 16.08 -5.13 7.45
C GLU A 227 14.61 -5.12 7.91
N TYR A 228 13.87 -4.03 7.67
CA TYR A 228 12.54 -3.80 8.23
C TYR A 228 11.42 -4.14 7.26
N PHE A 229 11.66 -3.97 5.97
CA PHE A 229 10.60 -4.08 4.97
C PHE A 229 11.03 -4.90 3.76
N LYS A 230 10.07 -5.65 3.23
CA LYS A 230 10.17 -6.30 1.93
C LYS A 230 9.10 -5.73 1.00
N PRO A 231 9.48 -4.96 -0.04
CA PRO A 231 8.53 -4.41 -1.01
C PRO A 231 7.72 -5.51 -1.71
N LEU A 232 6.41 -5.31 -1.78
CA LEU A 232 5.47 -6.19 -2.49
C LEU A 232 4.99 -5.55 -3.79
N SER A 233 4.68 -4.25 -3.75
CA SER A 233 4.26 -3.46 -4.91
C SER A 233 4.59 -2.00 -4.67
N ALA A 234 4.99 -1.28 -5.72
CA ALA A 234 5.14 0.17 -5.70
C ALA A 234 4.79 0.70 -7.08
N LYS A 235 3.83 1.62 -7.13
CA LYS A 235 3.27 2.14 -8.38
C LYS A 235 3.03 3.64 -8.26
N LEU A 236 3.16 4.33 -9.39
CA LEU A 236 2.79 5.72 -9.55
C LEU A 236 1.65 5.78 -10.54
N TYR A 237 0.61 6.53 -10.19
CA TYR A 237 -0.53 6.77 -11.05
C TYR A 237 -0.66 8.26 -11.34
N ARG A 238 -1.29 8.58 -12.47
CA ARG A 238 -1.58 9.96 -12.88
C ARG A 238 -3.04 10.09 -13.29
N LYS A 239 -3.64 11.21 -12.92
CA LYS A 239 -4.93 11.69 -13.43
C LYS A 239 -4.85 13.19 -13.61
N ASP A 240 -4.96 13.65 -14.86
CA ASP A 240 -4.77 15.07 -15.21
C ASP A 240 -3.39 15.58 -14.72
N ASP A 241 -3.37 16.56 -13.82
CA ASP A 241 -2.15 17.10 -13.19
C ASP A 241 -1.88 16.52 -11.79
N GLN A 242 -2.69 15.56 -11.33
CA GLN A 242 -2.53 14.89 -10.05
C GLN A 242 -1.78 13.57 -10.21
N TYR A 243 -0.86 13.31 -9.29
CA TYR A 243 -0.12 12.07 -9.17
C TYR A 243 -0.48 11.38 -7.87
N LEU A 244 -0.51 10.05 -7.88
CA LEU A 244 -0.78 9.21 -6.72
C LEU A 244 0.26 8.09 -6.64
N TYR A 245 1.11 8.13 -5.63
CA TYR A 245 2.04 7.05 -5.30
C TYR A 245 1.37 6.07 -4.34
N VAL A 246 1.48 4.76 -4.62
CA VAL A 246 1.03 3.70 -3.72
C VAL A 246 2.10 2.63 -3.57
N GLU A 247 2.45 2.32 -2.32
CA GLU A 247 3.43 1.30 -1.95
C GLU A 247 2.85 0.32 -0.94
N PHE A 248 3.10 -0.97 -1.18
CA PHE A 248 2.85 -2.06 -0.26
C PHE A 248 4.18 -2.70 0.12
N ALA A 249 4.43 -2.85 1.43
CA ALA A 249 5.61 -3.50 1.94
C ALA A 249 5.28 -4.43 3.11
N GLU A 250 5.75 -5.67 3.05
CA GLU A 250 5.70 -6.61 4.18
C GLU A 250 6.57 -6.06 5.32
N VAL A 251 6.01 -6.03 6.54
CA VAL A 251 6.71 -5.63 7.76
C VAL A 251 7.42 -6.86 8.31
N LYS A 252 8.76 -6.89 8.20
CA LYS A 252 9.53 -8.09 8.54
C LYS A 252 9.42 -8.45 10.02
N GLY A 253 9.27 -9.75 10.27
CA GLY A 253 9.11 -10.29 11.61
C GLY A 253 7.74 -10.03 12.22
N MET A 254 6.78 -9.53 11.43
CA MET A 254 5.41 -9.32 11.83
C MET A 254 4.44 -9.77 10.74
N ASP A 255 3.24 -10.21 11.11
CA ASP A 255 2.19 -10.64 10.15
C ASP A 255 1.40 -9.46 9.58
N LEU A 256 2.12 -8.44 9.09
CA LEU A 256 1.57 -7.15 8.66
C LEU A 256 2.13 -6.70 7.31
N VAL A 257 1.32 -5.96 6.57
CA VAL A 257 1.73 -5.20 5.37
C VAL A 257 1.43 -3.73 5.60
N ARG A 258 2.45 -2.90 5.42
CA ARG A 258 2.35 -1.44 5.39
C ARG A 258 1.86 -1.01 4.01
N VAL A 259 0.91 -0.09 3.99
CA VAL A 259 0.47 0.62 2.77
C VAL A 259 0.80 2.09 2.93
N LEU A 260 1.46 2.69 1.95
CA LEU A 260 1.71 4.14 1.88
C LEU A 260 1.06 4.69 0.64
N MET A 261 0.30 5.77 0.79
CA MET A 261 -0.39 6.46 -0.29
C MET A 261 -0.11 7.96 -0.22
N ILE A 262 0.34 8.56 -1.32
CA ILE A 262 0.70 9.99 -1.37
C ILE A 262 0.17 10.57 -2.67
N MET A 263 -0.63 11.63 -2.59
CA MET A 263 -1.20 12.30 -3.75
C MET A 263 -0.96 13.82 -3.71
N GLY A 264 -0.70 14.41 -4.87
CA GLY A 264 -0.30 15.81 -5.05
C GLY A 264 0.13 16.05 -6.50
N ASP A 265 0.87 17.12 -6.76
CA ASP A 265 1.57 17.28 -8.05
C ASP A 265 2.76 16.30 -8.18
N GLU A 266 3.34 16.20 -9.37
CA GLU A 266 4.41 15.23 -9.66
C GLU A 266 5.66 15.40 -8.79
N GLU A 267 6.11 16.65 -8.61
CA GLU A 267 7.36 16.95 -7.90
C GLU A 267 7.17 16.66 -6.42
N THR A 268 6.06 17.13 -5.86
CA THR A 268 5.71 16.94 -4.47
C THR A 268 5.50 15.46 -4.14
N VAL A 269 4.76 14.70 -4.96
CA VAL A 269 4.54 13.26 -4.74
C VAL A 269 5.84 12.48 -4.77
N LYS A 270 6.73 12.76 -5.73
CA LYS A 270 8.03 12.07 -5.83
C LYS A 270 8.90 12.35 -4.61
N ALA A 271 8.99 13.62 -4.16
CA ALA A 271 9.78 14.00 -3.00
C ALA A 271 9.27 13.36 -1.70
N TYR A 272 7.95 13.36 -1.49
CA TYR A 272 7.35 12.73 -0.31
C TYR A 272 7.44 11.20 -0.36
N ALA A 273 7.29 10.58 -1.55
CA ALA A 273 7.51 9.15 -1.71
C ALA A 273 8.95 8.77 -1.36
N GLU A 274 9.94 9.53 -1.84
CA GLU A 274 11.36 9.32 -1.49
C GLU A 274 11.64 9.50 0.00
N ALA A 275 11.00 10.49 0.64
CA ALA A 275 11.13 10.72 2.06
C ALA A 275 10.58 9.58 2.92
N PHE A 276 9.42 9.03 2.55
CA PHE A 276 8.62 8.16 3.43
C PHE A 276 8.46 6.70 2.95
N THR A 277 9.07 6.34 1.81
CA THR A 277 9.06 4.96 1.29
C THR A 277 9.70 3.99 2.27
N ALA A 278 9.19 2.76 2.33
CA ALA A 278 9.68 1.72 3.23
C ALA A 278 11.03 1.12 2.77
N GLY A 279 11.40 1.30 1.50
CA GLY A 279 12.67 0.83 0.95
C GLY A 279 13.76 1.91 0.90
N SER A 280 15.01 1.52 0.70
CA SER A 280 15.98 2.45 0.09
C SER A 280 15.67 2.58 -1.39
N ILE A 281 15.88 3.77 -1.95
CA ILE A 281 15.93 3.93 -3.39
C ILE A 281 17.32 3.45 -3.80
N GLY A 282 17.41 2.34 -4.53
CA GLY A 282 18.69 1.89 -5.08
C GLY A 282 19.31 3.00 -5.92
N GLU A 283 20.58 3.33 -5.67
CA GLU A 283 21.38 4.07 -6.65
C GLU A 283 21.48 3.19 -7.90
N GLY A 284 21.03 3.72 -9.04
CA GLY A 284 21.19 3.06 -10.34
C GLY A 284 22.65 3.03 -10.80
#